data_AF-A0A969C5D8-F1
#
_entry.id   AF-A0A969C5D8-F1
#
_cell.length_a   1.000
_cell.length_b   1.000
_cell.length_c   1.000
_cell.angle_alpha   90.00
_cell.angle_beta   90.00
_cell.angle_gamma   90.00
#
_symmetry.space_group_name_H-M   'P 1'
#
loop_
_entity.id
_entity.type
_entity.pdbx_description
1 polymer ?
#
loop_
_entity_poly.entity_id
_entity_poly.type
_entity_poly.pdbx_seq_one_letter_code
_entity_poly.pdbx_strand_id
1 'polypeptide(L)'
;MSIKHPIISVTGSSGAGTTSVKMTFEQIFRREKVKAAYIEGDAFHRYDRQEMHEAVTRAIRDGNDTFSHFGLDANLIEELQSTFKSYGENGSGQTRHYIHNDSQAAAIG
;
A
#
# COMPACT_ATOMS: atom_id res chain seq x y z
N MET A 1 -14.17 -13.09 -1.97
CA MET A 1 -14.04 -12.75 -0.54
C MET A 1 -14.01 -14.04 0.26
N SER A 2 -12.95 -14.28 1.03
CA SER A 2 -12.81 -15.49 1.84
C SER A 2 -13.50 -15.30 3.19
N ILE A 3 -14.34 -16.27 3.59
CA ILE A 3 -14.95 -16.29 4.93
C ILE A 3 -13.90 -16.61 6.00
N LYS A 4 -12.89 -17.42 5.65
CA LYS A 4 -11.84 -17.86 6.57
C LYS A 4 -10.77 -16.79 6.80
N HIS A 5 -10.49 -15.99 5.77
CA HIS A 5 -9.46 -14.94 5.80
C HIS A 5 -10.06 -13.60 5.33
N PRO A 6 -10.83 -12.92 6.20
CA PRO A 6 -11.47 -11.67 5.83
C PRO A 6 -10.44 -10.57 5.59
N ILE A 7 -10.68 -9.74 4.57
CA ILE A 7 -9.85 -8.57 4.24
C ILE A 7 -10.72 -7.32 4.43
N ILE A 8 -10.22 -6.37 5.20
CA ILE A 8 -10.81 -5.03 5.33
C ILE A 8 -9.94 -4.08 4.51
N SER A 9 -10.54 -3.43 3.51
CA SER A 9 -9.85 -2.44 2.68
C SER A 9 -10.37 -1.05 3.01
N VAL A 10 -9.46 -0.16 3.42
CA VAL A 10 -9.73 1.26 3.63
C VAL A 10 -9.03 2.02 2.52
N THR A 11 -9.81 2.68 1.67
CA THR A 11 -9.30 3.44 0.52
C THR A 11 -9.52 4.93 0.71
N GLY A 12 -8.54 5.74 0.34
CA GLY A 12 -8.59 7.20 0.44
C GLY A 12 -7.26 7.81 0.03
N SER A 13 -7.18 9.14 -0.02
CA SER A 13 -5.92 9.81 -0.29
C SER A 13 -4.95 9.68 0.88
N SER A 14 -3.66 9.56 0.57
CA SER A 14 -2.62 9.64 1.59
C SER A 14 -2.71 10.98 2.33
N GLY A 15 -2.58 10.95 3.66
CA GLY A 15 -2.73 12.13 4.52
C GLY A 15 -4.16 12.49 4.92
N ALA A 16 -5.19 11.85 4.36
CA ALA A 16 -6.60 12.08 4.75
C ALA A 16 -7.01 11.34 6.04
N GLY A 17 -6.06 11.08 6.96
CA GLY A 17 -6.31 10.39 8.22
C GLY A 17 -6.10 8.88 8.18
N THR A 18 -5.39 8.34 7.18
CA THR A 18 -5.05 6.90 7.07
C THR A 18 -4.39 6.36 8.35
N THR A 19 -3.48 7.12 8.95
CA THR A 19 -2.85 6.78 10.24
C THR A 19 -3.86 6.68 11.38
N SER A 20 -4.78 7.63 11.48
CA SER A 20 -5.82 7.63 12.53
C SER A 20 -6.79 6.46 12.39
N VAL A 21 -7.14 6.10 11.15
CA VAL A 21 -7.96 4.92 10.86
C VAL A 21 -7.22 3.64 11.23
N LYS A 22 -5.94 3.51 10.85
CA LYS A 22 -5.08 2.37 11.24
C LYS A 22 -5.06 2.20 12.76
N MET A 23 -4.78 3.28 13.50
CA MET A 23 -4.76 3.26 14.97
C MET A 23 -6.11 2.83 15.57
N THR A 24 -7.22 3.24 14.96
CA THR A 24 -8.57 2.86 15.44
C THR A 24 -8.81 1.36 15.26
N PHE A 25 -8.47 0.80 14.10
CA PHE A 25 -8.55 -0.65 13.88
C PHE A 25 -7.61 -1.44 14.79
N GLU A 26 -6.40 -0.95 15.04
CA GLU A 26 -5.46 -1.55 16.01
C GLU A 26 -6.09 -1.65 17.41
N GLN A 27 -6.76 -0.60 17.89
CA GLN A 27 -7.44 -0.62 19.19
C GLN A 27 -8.63 -1.60 19.20
N ILE A 28 -9.43 -1.63 18.13
CA ILE A 28 -10.55 -2.58 18.01
C ILE A 28 -10.03 -4.02 18.04
N PHE A 29 -9.05 -4.35 17.20
CA PHE A 29 -8.50 -5.71 17.12
C PHE A 29 -7.79 -6.13 18.40
N ARG A 30 -7.11 -5.19 19.08
CA ARG A 30 -6.56 -5.45 20.42
C ARG A 30 -7.65 -5.81 21.43
N ARG A 31 -8.76 -5.07 21.46
CA ARG A 31 -9.89 -5.31 22.36
C ARG A 31 -10.56 -6.66 22.06
N GLU A 32 -10.78 -6.95 20.79
CA GLU A 32 -11.44 -8.17 20.32
C GLU A 32 -10.50 -9.38 20.20
N LYS A 33 -9.22 -9.23 20.59
CA LYS A 33 -8.17 -10.26 20.52
C LYS A 33 -7.98 -10.84 19.10
N VAL A 34 -8.14 -10.00 18.09
CA VAL A 34 -7.92 -10.36 16.68
C VAL A 34 -6.44 -10.11 16.33
N LYS A 35 -5.74 -11.13 15.85
CA LYS A 35 -4.40 -10.98 15.28
C LYS A 35 -4.52 -10.60 13.80
N ALA A 36 -4.30 -9.33 13.49
CA ALA A 36 -4.37 -8.81 12.14
C ALA A 36 -2.98 -8.63 11.50
N ALA A 37 -2.89 -8.84 10.19
CA ALA A 37 -1.80 -8.34 9.37
C ALA A 37 -2.18 -6.97 8.80
N TYR A 38 -1.21 -6.08 8.63
CA TYR A 38 -1.41 -4.74 8.08
C TYR A 38 -0.58 -4.56 6.83
N ILE A 39 -1.19 -3.92 5.84
CA ILE A 39 -0.57 -3.57 4.57
C ILE A 39 -0.82 -2.08 4.33
N GLU A 40 0.24 -1.35 4.00
CA GLU A 40 0.18 0.07 3.64
C GLU A 40 0.08 0.21 2.12
N GLY A 41 -0.68 1.20 1.64
CA GLY A 41 -0.98 1.32 0.21
C GLY A 41 0.23 1.65 -0.66
N ASP A 42 1.17 2.41 -0.10
CA ASP A 42 2.44 2.78 -0.75
C ASP A 42 3.39 1.59 -0.97
N ALA A 43 3.17 0.46 -0.27
CA ALA A 43 3.88 -0.79 -0.52
C ALA A 43 3.74 -1.29 -1.97
N PHE A 44 2.72 -0.81 -2.69
CA PHE A 44 2.43 -1.16 -4.07
C PHE A 44 2.68 -0.01 -5.05
N HIS A 45 3.37 1.07 -4.65
CA HIS A 45 3.92 2.00 -5.64
C HIS A 45 4.90 1.27 -6.57
N ARG A 46 4.80 1.53 -7.88
CA ARG A 46 5.71 0.94 -8.87
C ARG A 46 7.11 1.55 -8.78
N TYR A 47 7.17 2.83 -8.45
CA TYR A 47 8.37 3.64 -8.47
C TYR A 47 8.70 4.11 -7.06
N ASP A 48 9.99 4.18 -6.74
CA ASP A 48 10.44 4.98 -5.61
C ASP A 48 10.27 6.49 -5.88
N ARG A 49 10.68 7.33 -4.92
CA ARG A 49 10.47 8.77 -5.00
C ARG A 49 11.22 9.41 -6.16
N GLN A 50 12.44 8.96 -6.42
CA GLN A 50 13.27 9.48 -7.50
C GLN A 50 12.74 8.97 -8.85
N GLU A 51 12.51 7.67 -8.95
CA GLU A 51 11.97 7.03 -10.15
C GLU A 51 10.63 7.64 -10.55
N MET A 52 9.76 7.95 -9.58
CA MET A 52 8.46 8.56 -9.86
C MET A 52 8.61 9.97 -10.44
N HIS A 53 9.57 10.77 -9.93
CA HIS A 53 9.85 12.09 -10.47
C HIS A 53 10.36 12.03 -11.91
N GLU A 54 11.25 11.07 -12.19
CA GLU A 54 11.75 10.81 -13.54
C GLU A 54 10.65 10.32 -14.48
N ALA A 55 9.77 9.45 -14.00
CA ALA A 55 8.62 8.93 -14.76
C ALA A 55 7.63 10.05 -15.11
N VAL A 56 7.29 10.92 -14.16
CA VAL A 56 6.45 12.11 -14.41
C VAL A 56 7.10 13.03 -15.44
N THR A 57 8.39 13.33 -15.28
CA THR A 57 9.11 14.22 -16.21
C THR A 57 9.13 13.66 -17.62
N ARG A 58 9.34 12.35 -17.75
CA ARG A 58 9.29 11.63 -19.02
C ARG A 58 7.89 11.66 -19.64
N ALA A 59 6.86 11.38 -18.85
CA ALA A 59 5.47 11.41 -19.31
C ALA A 59 5.10 12.78 -19.88
N ILE A 60 5.44 13.87 -19.17
CA ILE A 60 5.19 15.24 -19.64
C ILE A 60 5.90 15.51 -20.97
N ARG A 61 7.18 15.12 -21.08
CA ARG A 61 7.95 15.30 -22.33
C ARG A 61 7.33 14.54 -23.51
N ASP A 62 6.79 13.36 -23.22
CA ASP A 62 6.18 12.48 -24.22
C ASP A 62 4.69 12.86 -24.47
N GLY A 63 4.20 13.97 -23.89
CA GLY A 63 2.87 14.54 -24.13
C GLY A 63 1.75 14.03 -23.21
N ASN A 64 2.10 13.30 -22.14
CA ASN A 64 1.17 12.82 -21.12
C ASN A 64 1.30 13.64 -19.82
N ASP A 65 0.39 14.58 -19.63
CA ASP A 65 0.30 15.46 -18.46
C ASP A 65 -0.54 14.87 -17.29
N THR A 66 -1.09 13.66 -17.46
CA THR A 66 -1.98 13.03 -16.47
C THR A 66 -1.30 11.98 -15.59
N PHE A 67 -0.04 11.63 -15.88
CA PHE A 67 0.70 10.62 -15.13
C PHE A 67 0.91 11.04 -13.67
N SER A 68 0.44 10.24 -12.72
CA SER A 68 0.49 10.53 -11.29
C SER A 68 0.37 9.25 -10.44
N HIS A 69 0.58 9.36 -9.13
CA HIS A 69 0.41 8.25 -8.18
C HIS A 69 -1.02 7.67 -8.16
N PHE A 70 -2.01 8.40 -8.67
CA PHE A 70 -3.39 7.92 -8.77
C PHE A 70 -3.62 7.02 -10.00
N GLY A 71 -2.70 7.06 -10.98
CA GLY A 71 -2.77 6.22 -12.17
C GLY A 71 -2.42 4.78 -11.86
N LEU A 72 -3.08 3.83 -12.53
CA LEU A 72 -2.78 2.41 -12.40
C LEU A 72 -1.33 2.10 -12.80
N ASP A 73 -0.79 2.82 -13.78
CA ASP A 73 0.57 2.64 -14.29
C ASP A 73 1.65 2.96 -13.25
N ALA A 74 1.36 3.85 -12.30
CA ALA A 74 2.25 4.18 -11.19
C ALA A 74 2.19 3.16 -10.03
N ASN A 75 1.40 2.10 -10.17
CA ASN A 75 1.13 1.13 -9.10
C ASN A 75 1.30 -0.33 -9.59
N LEU A 76 1.57 -1.20 -8.63
CA LEU A 76 1.69 -2.66 -8.75
C LEU A 76 0.35 -3.33 -8.40
N ILE A 77 -0.67 -3.05 -9.21
CA ILE A 77 -2.05 -3.48 -8.95
C ILE A 77 -2.21 -5.00 -9.06
N GLU A 78 -1.47 -5.64 -9.97
CA GLU A 78 -1.50 -7.10 -10.14
C GLU A 78 -0.90 -7.81 -8.91
N GLU A 79 0.16 -7.24 -8.35
CA GLU A 79 0.81 -7.72 -7.13
C GLU A 79 -0.11 -7.54 -5.91
N LEU A 80 -0.81 -6.39 -5.81
CA LEU A 80 -1.83 -6.18 -4.78
C LEU A 80 -2.96 -7.22 -4.89
N GLN A 81 -3.46 -7.45 -6.11
CA GLN A 81 -4.47 -8.47 -6.38
C GLN A 81 -3.97 -9.88 -5.98
N SER A 82 -2.72 -10.21 -6.32
CA SER A 82 -2.09 -11.49 -5.99
C SER A 82 -1.98 -11.69 -4.48
N THR A 83 -1.61 -10.64 -3.74
CA THR A 83 -1.56 -10.67 -2.27
C THR A 83 -2.96 -10.87 -1.68
N PHE A 84 -3.98 -10.18 -2.17
CA PHE A 84 -5.36 -10.37 -1.70
C PHE A 84 -5.88 -11.78 -1.97
N LYS A 85 -5.59 -12.31 -3.16
CA LYS A 85 -5.97 -13.68 -3.52
C LYS A 85 -5.29 -14.71 -2.61
N SER A 86 -3.97 -14.61 -2.46
CA SER A 86 -3.17 -15.52 -1.61
C SER A 86 -3.67 -15.50 -0.17
N TYR A 87 -3.91 -14.30 0.38
CA TYR A 87 -4.39 -14.17 1.75
C TYR A 87 -5.79 -14.79 1.90
N GLY A 88 -6.68 -14.55 0.94
CA GLY A 88 -8.00 -15.16 0.92
C GLY A 88 -7.95 -16.70 0.93
N GLU A 89 -7.04 -17.29 0.16
CA GLU A 89 -6.92 -18.74 -0.01
C GLU A 89 -6.26 -19.43 1.20
N ASN A 90 -5.14 -18.88 1.69
CA ASN A 90 -4.28 -19.59 2.65
C ASN A 90 -3.78 -18.73 3.83
N GLY A 91 -4.22 -17.48 3.94
CA GLY A 91 -3.84 -16.60 5.05
C GLY A 91 -2.42 -16.02 4.96
N SER A 92 -1.75 -16.16 3.83
CA SER A 92 -0.41 -15.62 3.57
C SER A 92 -0.39 -14.67 2.36
N GLY A 93 0.61 -13.80 2.29
CA GLY A 93 0.75 -12.84 1.20
C GLY A 93 2.08 -12.11 1.29
N GLN A 94 2.40 -11.35 0.25
CA GLN A 94 3.64 -10.55 0.19
C GLN A 94 3.31 -9.07 0.31
N THR A 95 4.19 -8.35 1.00
CA THR A 95 4.15 -6.89 1.09
C THR A 95 5.57 -6.36 1.07
N ARG A 96 5.70 -5.08 0.77
CA ARG A 96 6.96 -4.33 0.85
C ARG A 96 6.79 -3.21 1.88
N HIS A 97 7.90 -2.64 2.32
CA HIS A 97 7.90 -1.39 3.08
C HIS A 97 8.44 -0.30 2.17
N TYR A 98 7.59 0.69 1.88
CA TYR A 98 8.01 1.87 1.15
C TYR A 98 8.67 2.84 2.11
N ILE A 99 9.98 3.03 1.97
CA ILE A 99 10.78 3.83 2.90
C ILE A 99 10.68 5.31 2.52
N HIS A 100 10.09 6.12 3.40
CA HIS A 100 9.89 7.54 3.15
C HIS A 100 11.05 8.42 3.61
N ASN A 101 11.87 7.93 4.55
CA ASN A 101 12.97 8.69 5.14
C ASN A 101 14.02 7.77 5.80
N ASP A 102 15.17 8.36 6.13
CA ASP A 102 16.31 7.68 6.73
C ASP A 102 15.98 7.03 8.09
N SER A 103 15.05 7.61 8.86
CA SER A 103 14.62 7.03 10.13
C SER A 103 13.85 5.72 9.93
N GLN A 104 13.03 5.62 8.89
CA GLN A 104 12.36 4.37 8.52
C GLN A 104 13.36 3.36 7.96
N ALA A 105 14.35 3.82 7.17
CA ALA A 105 15.42 2.97 6.66
C ALA A 105 16.20 2.31 7.81
N ALA A 106 16.59 3.11 8.81
CA ALA A 106 17.34 2.66 9.98
C ALA A 106 16.53 1.73 10.91
N ALA A 107 15.19 1.76 10.84
CA ALA A 107 14.35 0.86 11.64
C ALA A 107 14.16 -0.54 11.01
N ILE A 108 14.51 -0.68 9.73
CA ILE A 108 14.33 -1.93 8.96
C ILE A 108 15.67 -2.63 8.67
N GLY A 109 16.81 -1.94 8.83
CA GLY A 109 18.18 -2.48 8.75
C GLY A 109 18.82 -2.72 10.10
#